data_AF-M1E5A9-F1
#
_entry.id   AF-M1E5A9-F1
#
_cell.length_a   1.000
_cell.length_b   1.000
_cell.length_c   1.000
_cell.angle_alpha   90.00
_cell.angle_beta   90.00
_cell.angle_gamma   90.00
#
_symmetry.space_group_name_H-M   'P 1'
#
loop_
_entity.id
_entity.type
_entity.pdbx_description
1 polymer ?
#
loop_
_entity_poly.entity_id
_entity_poly.type
_entity_poly.pdbx_seq_one_letter_code
_entity_poly.pdbx_strand_id
1 'polypeptide(L)'
;MDKSDNNNMEEKVENFMLPLDTKPISTLADYVVIKALADGVMISGMTRGKETKFHHSERIDAGEVVIAQFTDNTSAMKVRGKAKILTKYGIVYSGMPEKE
;
A
#
# COMPACT_ATOMS: atom_id res chain seq x y z
N MET A 1 10.59 -25.41 44.16
CA MET A 1 10.84 -25.18 42.72
C MET A 1 9.56 -25.53 42.03
N ASP A 2 8.71 -24.53 41.81
CA ASP A 2 7.63 -24.66 40.84
C ASP A 2 7.86 -23.54 39.83
N LYS A 3 8.08 -23.95 38.58
CA LYS A 3 8.41 -23.10 37.45
C LYS A 3 7.24 -23.23 36.49
N SER A 4 6.26 -22.36 36.62
CA SER A 4 5.34 -22.04 35.53
C SER A 4 4.35 -21.03 36.08
N ASP A 5 4.42 -19.80 35.60
CA ASP A 5 3.27 -18.95 35.27
C ASP A 5 3.80 -17.62 34.70
N ASN A 6 4.70 -17.73 33.71
CA ASN A 6 5.04 -16.63 32.82
C ASN A 6 4.56 -17.02 31.43
N ASN A 7 3.25 -16.96 31.21
CA ASN A 7 2.64 -17.01 29.88
C ASN A 7 1.18 -16.55 30.02
N ASN A 8 0.91 -15.24 30.04
CA ASN A 8 -0.37 -14.73 29.51
C ASN A 8 -0.44 -13.20 29.37
N MET A 9 0.50 -12.60 28.62
CA MET A 9 0.27 -11.26 28.05
C MET A 9 0.14 -11.31 26.54
N GLU A 10 0.92 -12.13 25.83
CA GLU A 10 0.85 -12.24 24.37
C GLU A 10 -0.42 -12.98 23.90
N GLU A 11 -0.82 -14.07 24.57
CA GLU A 11 -2.06 -14.82 24.27
C GLU A 11 -3.35 -13.97 24.48
N LYS A 12 -3.31 -13.02 25.42
CA LYS A 12 -4.45 -12.13 25.71
C LYS A 12 -4.67 -11.07 24.64
N VAL A 13 -3.66 -10.72 23.85
CA VAL A 13 -3.80 -9.70 22.79
C VAL A 13 -4.45 -10.32 21.55
N GLU A 14 -4.17 -11.58 21.23
CA GLU A 14 -4.76 -12.28 20.10
C GLU A 14 -6.25 -12.57 20.29
N ASN A 15 -6.67 -12.93 21.52
CA ASN A 15 -8.08 -13.21 21.84
C ASN A 15 -9.00 -11.97 21.87
N PHE A 16 -8.47 -10.76 21.73
CA PHE A 16 -9.29 -9.54 21.66
C PHE A 16 -9.62 -9.13 20.21
N MET A 17 -9.07 -9.83 19.21
CA MET A 17 -9.06 -9.36 17.83
C MET A 17 -9.86 -10.31 16.89
N LEU A 18 -11.15 -9.98 16.77
CA LEU A 18 -12.08 -10.22 15.65
C LEU A 18 -12.79 -11.60 15.55
N PRO A 19 -14.09 -11.59 15.18
CA PRO A 19 -14.88 -12.81 14.98
C PRO A 19 -14.32 -13.70 13.86
N LEU A 20 -14.37 -15.01 14.10
CA LEU A 20 -13.80 -16.13 13.34
C LEU A 20 -14.25 -16.22 11.87
N ASP A 21 -15.25 -15.45 11.45
CA ASP A 21 -15.74 -15.38 10.05
C ASP A 21 -15.10 -14.24 9.23
N THR A 22 -14.28 -13.40 9.87
CA THR A 22 -13.51 -12.40 9.12
C THR A 22 -12.22 -13.06 8.63
N LYS A 23 -12.12 -13.26 7.31
CA LYS A 23 -10.82 -13.54 6.66
C LYS A 23 -9.82 -12.52 7.22
N PRO A 24 -8.67 -12.93 7.78
CA PRO A 24 -7.75 -11.97 8.37
C PRO A 24 -7.39 -10.95 7.30
N ILE A 25 -7.77 -9.69 7.53
CA ILE A 25 -7.24 -8.59 6.73
C ILE A 25 -5.74 -8.67 6.98
N SER A 26 -4.99 -9.01 5.93
CA SER A 26 -3.55 -8.84 5.93
C SER A 26 -3.28 -7.35 6.07
N THR A 27 -3.17 -6.86 7.30
CA THR A 27 -2.87 -5.47 7.66
C THR A 27 -1.43 -5.09 7.34
N LEU A 28 -0.64 -6.03 6.81
CA LEU A 28 0.79 -5.92 6.53
C LEU A 28 1.12 -5.95 5.03
N ALA A 29 0.17 -5.65 4.15
CA ALA A 29 0.49 -5.61 2.73
C ALA A 29 1.45 -4.46 2.41
N ASP A 30 2.31 -4.67 1.41
CA ASP A 30 3.23 -3.64 0.93
C ASP A 30 2.47 -2.37 0.51
N TYR A 31 3.13 -1.22 0.63
CA TYR A 31 2.61 0.06 0.20
C TYR A 31 3.63 0.82 -0.64
N VAL A 32 3.15 1.85 -1.34
CA VAL A 32 3.98 2.81 -2.06
C VAL A 32 3.67 4.23 -1.58
N VAL A 33 4.69 5.09 -1.57
CA VAL A 33 4.52 6.52 -1.30
C VAL A 33 4.78 7.27 -2.59
N ILE A 34 3.84 8.10 -3.01
CA ILE A 34 3.87 8.83 -4.28
C ILE A 34 3.78 10.31 -3.96
N LYS A 35 4.82 11.08 -4.31
CA LYS A 35 4.81 12.54 -4.21
C LYS A 35 4.74 13.15 -5.60
N ALA A 36 3.76 14.00 -5.83
CA ALA A 36 3.65 14.75 -7.07
C ALA A 36 4.72 15.86 -7.15
N LEU A 37 5.42 15.90 -8.29
CA LEU A 37 6.44 16.91 -8.61
C LEU A 37 5.92 17.95 -9.62
N ALA A 38 4.70 17.78 -10.11
CA ALA A 38 3.95 18.70 -10.95
C ALA A 38 2.45 18.47 -10.74
N ASP A 39 1.63 19.42 -11.16
CA ASP A 39 0.17 19.31 -11.07
C ASP A 39 -0.39 18.20 -11.97
N GLY A 40 -1.51 17.62 -11.56
CA GLY A 40 -2.23 16.62 -12.34
C GLY A 40 -1.54 15.26 -12.47
N VAL A 41 -0.72 14.87 -11.51
CA VAL A 41 -0.22 13.50 -11.41
C VAL A 41 -1.41 12.56 -11.15
N MET A 42 -1.49 11.49 -11.92
CA MET A 42 -2.57 10.51 -11.83
C MET A 42 -2.07 9.17 -11.31
N ILE A 43 -2.75 8.63 -10.30
CA ILE A 43 -2.48 7.32 -9.71
C ILE A 43 -3.69 6.43 -9.99
N SER A 44 -3.53 5.40 -10.82
CA SER A 44 -4.61 4.46 -11.15
C SER A 44 -4.39 3.10 -10.50
N GLY A 45 -5.31 2.68 -9.63
CA GLY A 45 -5.34 1.32 -9.08
C GLY A 45 -5.89 0.32 -10.09
N MET A 46 -5.27 -0.86 -10.17
CA MET A 46 -5.63 -1.93 -11.09
C MET A 46 -6.14 -3.15 -10.33
N THR A 47 -7.22 -3.75 -10.85
CA THR A 47 -7.94 -4.84 -10.20
C THR A 47 -7.04 -6.04 -9.95
N ARG A 48 -7.23 -6.70 -8.81
CA ARG A 48 -6.72 -8.06 -8.57
C ARG A 48 -7.67 -9.09 -9.19
N GLY A 49 -7.15 -10.08 -9.90
CA GLY A 49 -7.92 -11.23 -10.40
C GLY A 49 -7.75 -11.50 -11.89
N LYS A 50 -8.75 -12.14 -12.49
CA LYS A 50 -8.73 -12.61 -13.90
C LYS A 50 -8.64 -11.47 -14.92
N GLU A 51 -9.22 -10.31 -14.60
CA GLU A 51 -9.16 -9.11 -15.43
C GLU A 51 -8.23 -8.07 -14.79
N THR A 52 -7.50 -7.35 -15.64
CA THR A 52 -6.63 -6.24 -15.25
C THR A 52 -7.20 -4.94 -15.82
N LYS A 53 -7.97 -4.20 -15.01
CA LYS A 53 -8.60 -2.92 -15.40
C LYS A 53 -8.40 -1.85 -14.34
N PHE A 54 -8.43 -0.58 -14.76
CA PHE A 54 -8.43 0.55 -13.82
C PHE A 54 -9.77 0.59 -13.08
N HIS A 55 -9.74 0.72 -11.75
CA HIS A 55 -10.96 0.76 -10.93
C HIS A 55 -11.08 2.01 -10.04
N HIS A 56 -9.96 2.65 -9.73
CA HIS A 56 -9.92 3.96 -9.07
C HIS A 56 -8.82 4.79 -9.71
N SER A 57 -9.01 6.10 -9.78
CA SER A 57 -7.96 7.02 -10.19
C SER A 57 -7.95 8.23 -9.27
N GLU A 58 -6.81 8.47 -8.66
CA GLU A 58 -6.57 9.63 -7.82
C GLU A 58 -5.78 10.67 -8.62
N ARG A 59 -6.22 11.92 -8.59
CA ARG A 59 -5.48 13.05 -9.15
C ARG A 59 -4.86 13.81 -7.99
N ILE A 60 -3.55 14.06 -8.08
CA ILE A 60 -2.83 14.87 -7.10
C ILE A 60 -2.01 15.96 -7.78
N ASP A 61 -1.92 17.11 -7.12
CA ASP A 61 -1.22 18.30 -7.59
C ASP A 61 0.15 18.48 -6.92
N ALA A 62 0.97 19.41 -7.41
CA ALA A 62 2.37 19.54 -7.01
C ALA A 62 2.52 19.70 -5.49
N GLY A 63 3.36 18.84 -4.91
CA GLY A 63 3.61 18.82 -3.47
C GLY A 63 2.71 17.87 -2.68
N GLU A 64 1.60 17.42 -3.25
CA GLU A 64 0.72 16.43 -2.61
C GLU A 64 1.37 15.05 -2.56
N VAL A 65 0.96 14.26 -1.56
CA VAL A 65 1.51 12.94 -1.26
C VAL A 65 0.39 11.93 -1.03
N VAL A 66 0.49 10.78 -1.68
CA VAL A 66 -0.37 9.62 -1.46
C VAL A 66 0.45 8.48 -0.91
N ILE A 67 -0.06 7.85 0.15
CA ILE A 67 0.45 6.59 0.69
C ILE A 67 -0.60 5.54 0.40
N ALA A 68 -0.31 4.61 -0.52
CA ALA A 68 -1.29 3.64 -1.02
C ALA A 68 -0.80 2.21 -0.79
N GLN A 69 -1.63 1.42 -0.11
CA GLN A 69 -1.39 0.00 0.17
C GLN A 69 -1.89 -0.87 -1.00
N PHE A 70 -1.21 -1.99 -1.26
CA PHE A 70 -1.80 -3.07 -2.06
C PHE A 70 -2.90 -3.77 -1.25
N THR A 71 -4.06 -3.97 -1.85
CA THR A 71 -5.23 -4.49 -1.15
C THR A 71 -5.77 -5.75 -1.82
N ASP A 72 -6.86 -6.29 -1.28
CA ASP A 72 -7.62 -7.35 -1.94
C ASP A 72 -8.12 -6.91 -3.32
N ASN A 73 -8.44 -5.63 -3.51
CA ASN A 73 -8.98 -5.11 -4.77
C ASN A 73 -7.88 -4.56 -5.69
N THR A 74 -6.78 -4.06 -5.14
CA THR A 74 -5.70 -3.42 -5.91
C THR A 74 -4.44 -4.29 -5.91
N SER A 75 -4.10 -4.83 -7.08
CA SER A 75 -2.89 -5.67 -7.26
C SER A 75 -1.74 -4.95 -7.94
N ALA A 76 -2.03 -3.87 -8.67
CA ALA A 76 -1.04 -3.06 -9.35
C ALA A 76 -1.47 -1.59 -9.33
N MET A 77 -0.51 -0.68 -9.48
CA MET A 77 -0.76 0.76 -9.55
C MET A 77 0.01 1.35 -10.73
N LYS A 78 -0.63 2.24 -11.47
CA LYS A 78 0.00 3.02 -12.55
C LYS A 78 0.08 4.48 -12.16
N VAL A 79 1.28 5.04 -12.18
CA VAL A 79 1.52 6.47 -11.94
C VAL A 79 1.85 7.15 -13.26
N ARG A 80 1.12 8.23 -13.60
CA ARG A 80 1.37 9.08 -14.77
C ARG A 80 1.61 10.52 -14.31
N GLY A 81 2.50 11.22 -15.01
CA GLY A 81 2.92 12.59 -14.64
C GLY A 81 4.27 12.58 -13.92
N LYS A 82 4.77 13.77 -13.55
CA LYS A 82 6.05 13.94 -12.87
C LYS A 82 5.90 13.61 -11.38
N ALA A 83 6.43 12.48 -10.94
CA ALA A 83 6.31 12.06 -9.54
C ALA A 83 7.58 11.37 -9.04
N LYS A 84 7.81 11.46 -7.72
CA LYS A 84 8.79 10.65 -6.98
C LYS A 84 8.03 9.54 -6.26
N ILE A 85 8.41 8.30 -6.49
CA ILE A 85 7.73 7.12 -5.96
C ILE A 85 8.73 6.36 -5.08
N LEU A 86 8.39 6.16 -3.81
CA LEU A 86 9.13 5.34 -2.88
C LEU A 86 8.41 4.01 -2.68
N THR A 87 9.17 2.93 -2.80
CA THR A 87 8.74 1.56 -2.51
C THR A 87 9.74 0.90 -1.57
N LYS A 88 9.46 -0.32 -1.10
CA LYS A 88 10.44 -1.11 -0.34
C LYS A 88 11.73 -1.42 -1.10
N TYR A 89 11.71 -1.31 -2.44
CA TYR A 89 12.86 -1.57 -3.30
C TYR A 89 13.66 -0.30 -3.64
N GLY A 90 13.28 0.85 -3.11
CA GLY A 90 13.93 2.13 -3.35
C GLY A 90 13.05 3.13 -4.08
N ILE A 91 13.69 4.13 -4.67
CA ILE A 91 13.05 5.30 -5.29
C ILE A 91 13.06 5.14 -6.81
N VAL A 92 11.91 5.40 -7.43
CA VAL A 92 11.77 5.55 -8.88
C VAL A 92 11.07 6.87 -9.21
N TYR A 93 11.29 7.38 -10.41
CA TYR A 93 10.66 8.61 -10.89
C TYR A 93 9.79 8.31 -12.12
N SER A 94 8.60 8.92 -12.17
CA SER A 94 7.77 8.89 -13.38
C SER A 94 7.81 10.24 -14.08
N GLY A 95 7.63 10.24 -15.40
CA GLY A 95 7.50 11.46 -16.20
C GLY A 95 8.76 12.34 -16.26
N MET A 96 9.93 11.81 -15.86
CA MET A 96 11.22 12.44 -16.11
C MET A 96 11.87 11.79 -17.35
N PRO A 97 12.53 12.56 -18.23
CA PRO A 97 13.36 11.99 -19.27
C PRO A 97 14.49 11.20 -18.63
N GLU A 98 14.81 10.02 -19.17
CA GLU A 98 16.04 9.33 -18.80
C GLU A 98 17.21 10.26 -19.14
N LYS A 99 18.14 10.41 -18.20
CA LYS A 99 19.41 11.08 -18.53
C LYS A 99 20.17 10.11 -19.43
N GLU A 100 20.33 10.49 -20.70
CA GLU A 100 21.33 9.89 -21.61
C GLU A 100 22.74 9.98 -21.01
#